data_AF-A0A2P2CYH2-F1
#
_entry.id   AF-A0A2P2CYH2-F1
#
_cell.length_a   1.000
_cell.length_b   1.000
_cell.length_c   1.000
_cell.angle_alpha   90.00
_cell.angle_beta   90.00
_cell.angle_gamma   90.00
#
_symmetry.space_group_name_H-M   'P 1'
#
loop_
_entity.id
_entity.type
_entity.pdbx_description
1 polymer ?
#
loop_
_entity_poly.entity_id
_entity_poly.type
_entity_poly.pdbx_seq_one_letter_code
_entity_poly.pdbx_strand_id
1 'polypeptide(L)'
;MIDSKILSSTTLRERPDFAYILDVISPGSRVLDLGCGNGDLLYLLKQKGIRGQGIEKDEDAIVECIRKGVYVHHGDIDEGLSHHEDKRFDYVILNQTIQETRHPGDIIKECLRIGKRVIIVFPNFGYWEVRFRILFQGKTPVTDLLPYRWFNTPNLHFLSILDFQEFCDIRGFTVEDRAFFTDLKQVKFSPNFFAKLALFQIR
;
A
#
# COMPACT_ATOMS: atom_id res chain seq x y z
N MET A 1 -17.90 -19.90 -6.55
CA MET A 1 -16.63 -20.66 -6.55
C MET A 1 -15.70 -19.97 -7.54
N ILE A 2 -14.89 -19.03 -7.04
CA ILE A 2 -13.81 -18.41 -7.81
C ILE A 2 -12.55 -18.98 -7.16
N ASP A 3 -11.82 -19.80 -7.89
CA ASP A 3 -10.56 -20.37 -7.46
C ASP A 3 -9.59 -19.24 -7.11
N SER A 4 -9.26 -19.13 -5.81
CA SER A 4 -8.11 -18.40 -5.31
C SER A 4 -6.85 -19.13 -5.76
N LYS A 5 -6.53 -19.02 -7.05
CA LYS A 5 -5.26 -19.47 -7.60
C LYS A 5 -4.15 -18.73 -6.87
N ILE A 6 -3.34 -19.49 -6.14
CA ILE A 6 -2.01 -19.11 -5.68
C ILE A 6 -1.27 -18.55 -6.90
N LEU A 7 -1.15 -17.23 -6.99
CA LEU A 7 -0.32 -16.57 -7.98
C LEU A 7 1.11 -17.07 -7.79
N SER A 8 1.76 -17.47 -8.88
CA SER A 8 3.17 -17.89 -8.81
C SER A 8 4.05 -16.74 -8.31
N SER A 9 5.15 -17.05 -7.63
CA SER A 9 6.10 -16.03 -7.13
C SER A 9 6.62 -15.11 -8.26
N THR A 10 6.71 -15.61 -9.49
CA THR A 10 7.03 -14.82 -10.68
C THR A 10 5.94 -13.80 -11.00
N THR A 11 4.68 -14.24 -11.08
CA THR A 11 3.53 -13.34 -11.36
C THR A 11 3.31 -12.29 -10.27
N LEU A 12 3.65 -12.58 -9.01
CA LEU A 12 3.56 -11.59 -7.92
C LEU A 12 4.64 -10.52 -8.05
N ARG A 13 5.85 -10.87 -8.52
CA ARG A 13 6.93 -9.91 -8.79
C ARG A 13 6.64 -9.00 -9.97
N GLU A 14 5.72 -9.38 -10.85
CA GLU A 14 5.24 -8.56 -11.96
C GLU A 14 4.22 -7.50 -11.49
N ARG A 15 3.86 -7.45 -10.20
CA ARG A 15 3.11 -6.31 -9.69
C ARG A 15 4.06 -5.11 -9.47
N PRO A 16 3.75 -3.91 -9.99
CA PRO A 16 4.62 -2.74 -9.89
C PRO A 16 4.85 -2.28 -8.45
N ASP A 17 3.84 -2.41 -7.56
CA ASP A 17 3.99 -2.15 -6.13
C ASP A 17 5.01 -3.07 -5.47
N PHE A 18 4.88 -4.37 -5.69
CA PHE A 18 5.80 -5.35 -5.11
C PHE A 18 7.21 -5.18 -5.64
N ALA A 19 7.37 -4.98 -6.96
CA ALA A 19 8.66 -4.76 -7.58
C ALA A 19 9.38 -3.52 -7.00
N TYR A 20 8.67 -2.39 -6.89
CA TYR A 20 9.23 -1.17 -6.32
C TYR A 20 9.61 -1.35 -4.84
N ILE A 21 8.70 -1.89 -4.02
CA ILE A 21 8.96 -2.11 -2.60
C ILE A 21 10.17 -3.03 -2.41
N LEU A 22 10.24 -4.11 -3.18
CA LEU A 22 11.36 -5.03 -3.15
C LEU A 22 12.66 -4.35 -3.56
N ASP A 23 12.66 -3.43 -4.53
CA ASP A 23 13.87 -2.72 -4.97
C ASP A 23 14.36 -1.72 -3.92
N VAL A 24 13.43 -0.92 -3.38
CA VAL A 24 13.70 0.13 -2.39
C VAL A 24 14.24 -0.42 -1.07
N ILE A 25 13.70 -1.55 -0.59
CA ILE A 25 14.08 -2.06 0.72
C ILE A 25 15.43 -2.80 0.66
N SER A 26 16.36 -2.30 1.47
CA SER A 26 17.69 -2.88 1.62
C SER A 26 17.64 -4.26 2.26
N PRO A 27 18.44 -5.25 1.80
CA PRO A 27 18.53 -6.56 2.44
C PRO A 27 18.86 -6.47 3.94
N GLY A 28 18.30 -7.38 4.75
CA GLY A 28 18.50 -7.40 6.20
C GLY A 28 17.71 -6.36 7.01
N SER A 29 16.98 -5.44 6.34
CA SER A 29 16.12 -4.45 7.00
C SER A 29 15.02 -5.11 7.82
N ARG A 30 14.59 -4.42 8.89
CA ARG A 30 13.38 -4.75 9.65
C ARG A 30 12.19 -4.00 9.07
N VAL A 31 11.14 -4.72 8.72
CA VAL A 31 9.98 -4.19 8.01
C VAL A 31 8.69 -4.50 8.75
N LEU A 32 7.80 -3.51 8.85
CA LEU A 32 6.41 -3.70 9.24
C LEU A 32 5.51 -3.44 8.02
N ASP A 33 4.65 -4.40 7.68
CA ASP A 33 3.65 -4.28 6.62
C ASP A 33 2.26 -4.13 7.24
N LEU A 34 1.67 -2.94 7.13
CA LEU A 34 0.37 -2.61 7.71
C LEU A 34 -0.73 -2.89 6.69
N GLY A 35 -1.65 -3.78 7.04
CA GLY A 35 -2.67 -4.29 6.13
C GLY A 35 -2.03 -5.25 5.15
N CYS A 36 -1.28 -6.22 5.67
CA CYS A 36 -0.46 -7.10 4.85
C CYS A 36 -1.28 -8.09 4.01
N GLY A 37 -2.59 -8.14 4.21
CA GLY A 37 -3.52 -9.03 3.51
C GLY A 37 -3.07 -10.48 3.65
N ASN A 38 -3.08 -11.20 2.55
CA ASN A 38 -2.70 -12.61 2.50
C ASN A 38 -1.18 -12.87 2.68
N GLY A 39 -0.36 -11.85 2.91
CA GLY A 39 1.08 -11.98 3.16
C GLY A 39 1.96 -12.23 1.93
N ASP A 40 1.46 -12.01 0.71
CA ASP A 40 2.28 -12.19 -0.51
C ASP A 40 3.54 -11.30 -0.53
N LEU A 41 3.41 -10.04 -0.11
CA LEU A 41 4.54 -9.11 -0.05
C LEU A 41 5.57 -9.56 1.00
N LEU A 42 5.11 -9.89 2.21
CA LEU A 42 5.97 -10.42 3.28
C LEU A 42 6.71 -11.69 2.86
N TYR A 43 6.05 -12.57 2.11
CA TYR A 43 6.67 -13.77 1.59
C TYR A 43 7.83 -13.44 0.65
N LEU A 44 7.64 -12.51 -0.29
CA LEU A 44 8.69 -12.07 -1.21
C LEU A 44 9.84 -11.34 -0.49
N LEU A 45 9.53 -10.50 0.50
CA LEU A 45 10.52 -9.83 1.35
C LEU A 45 11.39 -10.87 2.08
N LYS A 46 10.75 -11.90 2.65
CA LYS A 46 11.45 -13.03 3.30
C LYS A 46 12.40 -13.73 2.33
N GLN A 47 11.99 -13.98 1.08
CA GLN A 47 12.88 -14.58 0.06
C GLN A 47 14.10 -13.68 -0.28
N LYS A 48 14.02 -12.37 -0.08
CA LYS A 48 15.13 -11.42 -0.23
C LYS A 48 15.98 -11.27 1.05
N GLY A 49 15.72 -12.08 2.09
CA GLY A 49 16.43 -12.01 3.37
C GLY A 49 16.05 -10.78 4.21
N ILE A 50 14.88 -10.18 3.97
CA ILE A 50 14.34 -9.06 4.75
C ILE A 50 13.51 -9.61 5.92
N ARG A 51 13.65 -9.00 7.10
CA ARG A 51 12.94 -9.40 8.32
C ARG A 51 11.61 -8.65 8.39
N GLY A 52 10.58 -9.20 7.74
CA GLY A 52 9.24 -8.63 7.70
C GLY A 52 8.30 -9.21 8.76
N GLN A 53 7.42 -8.35 9.28
CA GLN A 53 6.24 -8.72 10.04
C GLN A 53 5.01 -7.94 9.56
N GLY A 54 3.82 -8.52 9.66
CA GLY A 54 2.57 -7.91 9.24
C GLY A 54 1.62 -7.56 10.39
N ILE A 55 0.67 -6.65 10.13
CA ILE A 55 -0.56 -6.47 10.90
C ILE A 55 -1.73 -6.62 9.93
N GLU A 56 -2.69 -7.47 10.26
CA GLU A 56 -3.90 -7.72 9.48
C GLU A 56 -5.09 -7.97 10.42
N LYS A 57 -6.28 -7.53 10.02
CA LYS A 57 -7.54 -7.70 10.77
C LYS A 57 -8.41 -8.83 10.22
N ASP A 58 -8.22 -9.21 8.96
CA ASP A 58 -8.99 -10.28 8.32
C ASP A 58 -8.44 -11.67 8.70
N GLU A 59 -9.27 -12.47 9.35
CA GLU A 59 -8.88 -13.79 9.87
C GLU A 59 -8.50 -14.77 8.75
N ASP A 60 -9.19 -14.74 7.61
CA ASP A 60 -8.90 -15.61 6.47
C ASP A 60 -7.53 -15.27 5.86
N ALA A 61 -7.21 -13.98 5.74
CA ALA A 61 -5.91 -13.49 5.29
C ALA A 61 -4.77 -13.88 6.25
N ILE A 62 -5.03 -13.88 7.56
CA ILE A 62 -4.08 -14.36 8.57
C ILE A 62 -3.79 -15.85 8.39
N VAL A 63 -4.81 -16.68 8.12
CA VAL A 63 -4.61 -18.11 7.85
C VAL A 63 -3.69 -18.31 6.64
N GLU A 64 -3.85 -17.51 5.58
CA GLU A 64 -2.94 -17.55 4.42
C GLU A 64 -1.51 -17.12 4.76
N CYS A 65 -1.34 -16.09 5.60
CA CYS A 65 -0.02 -15.68 6.11
C CYS A 65 0.69 -16.83 6.85
N ILE A 66 -0.05 -17.54 7.73
CA ILE A 66 0.48 -18.69 8.47
C ILE A 66 0.89 -19.80 7.49
N ARG A 67 0.06 -20.11 6.49
CA ARG A 67 0.38 -21.11 5.44
C ARG A 67 1.65 -20.76 4.67
N LYS A 68 1.92 -19.47 4.44
CA LYS A 68 3.16 -18.98 3.79
C LYS A 68 4.36 -18.90 4.75
N GLY A 69 4.15 -19.13 6.04
CA GLY A 69 5.19 -19.06 7.07
C GLY A 69 5.75 -17.65 7.23
N VAL A 70 4.92 -16.62 7.08
CA VAL A 70 5.26 -15.22 7.38
C VAL A 70 4.68 -14.85 8.74
N TYR A 71 5.34 -13.92 9.43
CA TYR A 71 4.92 -13.50 10.76
C TYR A 71 3.89 -12.37 10.66
N VAL A 72 2.70 -12.58 11.21
CA VAL A 72 1.60 -11.61 11.21
C VAL A 72 0.98 -11.52 12.59
N HIS A 73 0.62 -10.31 13.00
CA HIS A 73 -0.20 -10.05 14.18
C HIS A 73 -1.64 -9.79 13.75
N HIS A 74 -2.59 -10.41 14.44
CA HIS A 74 -4.00 -10.06 14.30
C HIS A 74 -4.24 -8.73 15.03
N GLY A 75 -4.65 -7.69 14.29
CA GLY A 75 -4.98 -6.40 14.87
C GLY A 75 -5.50 -5.40 13.85
N ASP A 76 -6.26 -4.41 14.31
CA ASP A 76 -6.70 -3.28 13.51
C ASP A 76 -5.70 -2.12 13.63
N ILE A 77 -5.25 -1.60 12.50
CA ILE A 77 -4.30 -0.48 12.44
C ILE A 77 -4.94 0.80 13.00
N ASP A 78 -6.27 0.94 12.87
CA ASP A 78 -7.02 2.06 13.42
C ASP A 78 -7.08 2.05 14.96
N GLU A 79 -6.80 0.92 15.62
CA GLU A 79 -6.67 0.84 17.09
C GLU A 79 -5.33 1.40 17.58
N GLY A 80 -4.40 1.68 16.66
CA GLY A 80 -3.15 2.38 16.91
C GLY A 80 -1.93 1.47 17.03
N LEU A 81 -0.76 2.12 16.98
CA LEU A 81 0.56 1.45 16.96
C LEU A 81 1.39 1.76 18.23
N SER A 82 0.73 2.20 19.31
CA SER A 82 1.37 2.65 20.55
C SER A 82 2.19 1.56 21.26
N HIS A 83 1.88 0.29 21.02
CA HIS A 83 2.63 -0.84 21.58
C HIS A 83 4.00 -1.07 20.90
N HIS A 84 4.26 -0.39 19.78
CA HIS A 84 5.55 -0.45 19.11
C HIS A 84 6.49 0.66 19.60
N GLU A 85 7.72 0.28 19.91
CA GLU A 85 8.81 1.20 20.24
C GLU A 85 9.18 2.10 19.05
N ASP A 86 9.64 3.30 19.37
CA ASP A 86 10.15 4.26 18.39
C ASP A 86 11.31 3.68 17.58
N LYS A 87 11.31 3.93 16.26
CA LYS A 87 12.38 3.52 15.31
C LYS A 87 12.73 2.02 15.37
N ARG A 88 11.78 1.19 15.78
CA ARG A 88 11.89 -0.28 15.77
C ARG A 88 12.10 -0.84 14.36
N PHE A 89 11.52 -0.20 13.34
CA PHE A 89 11.57 -0.65 11.95
C PHE A 89 12.43 0.27 11.09
N ASP A 90 13.09 -0.31 10.09
CA ASP A 90 13.81 0.45 9.08
C ASP A 90 12.84 0.97 8.01
N TYR A 91 11.81 0.19 7.70
CA TYR A 91 10.70 0.58 6.82
C TYR A 91 9.35 0.16 7.40
N VAL A 92 8.35 1.03 7.26
CA VAL A 92 6.93 0.71 7.47
C VAL A 92 6.23 0.83 6.12
N ILE A 93 5.38 -0.13 5.77
CA ILE A 93 4.71 -0.20 4.49
C ILE A 93 3.20 -0.06 4.70
N LEU A 94 2.58 0.77 3.88
CA LEU A 94 1.13 0.89 3.70
C LEU A 94 0.86 0.67 2.21
N ASN A 95 0.74 -0.60 1.79
CA ASN A 95 0.55 -0.94 0.38
C ASN A 95 -0.93 -1.10 0.05
N GLN A 96 -1.53 -0.04 -0.52
CA GLN A 96 -2.97 0.04 -0.78
C GLN A 96 -3.80 -0.12 0.50
N THR A 97 -3.28 0.40 1.62
CA THR A 97 -3.93 0.32 2.94
C THR A 97 -4.43 1.70 3.41
N ILE A 98 -3.69 2.77 3.10
CA ILE A 98 -3.92 4.10 3.69
C ILE A 98 -5.32 4.65 3.42
N GLN A 99 -5.88 4.33 2.25
CA GLN A 99 -7.19 4.78 1.83
C GLN A 99 -8.36 4.14 2.60
N GLU A 100 -8.10 3.05 3.32
CA GLU A 100 -9.08 2.34 4.16
C GLU A 100 -9.02 2.77 5.62
N THR A 101 -7.98 3.52 6.03
CA THR A 101 -7.81 4.00 7.41
C THR A 101 -8.76 5.16 7.72
N ARG A 102 -9.19 5.29 8.98
CA ARG A 102 -10.08 6.39 9.40
C ARG A 102 -9.36 7.73 9.52
N HIS A 103 -8.11 7.69 9.96
CA HIS A 103 -7.31 8.87 10.27
C HIS A 103 -5.92 8.77 9.63
N PRO A 104 -5.81 8.89 8.29
CA PRO A 104 -4.58 8.59 7.55
C PRO A 104 -3.38 9.41 8.02
N GLY A 105 -3.58 10.68 8.42
CA GLY A 105 -2.50 11.51 8.93
C GLY A 105 -1.94 11.08 10.28
N ASP A 106 -2.78 10.52 11.15
CA ASP A 106 -2.34 10.05 12.46
C ASP A 106 -1.64 8.69 12.31
N ILE A 107 -2.15 7.82 11.42
CA ILE A 107 -1.47 6.58 11.04
C ILE A 107 -0.10 6.86 10.45
N ILE A 108 0.02 7.77 9.47
CA ILE A 108 1.32 8.11 8.86
C ILE A 108 2.29 8.67 9.91
N LYS A 109 1.81 9.51 10.83
CA LYS A 109 2.62 10.04 11.92
C LYS A 109 3.14 8.92 12.84
N GLU A 110 2.30 7.96 13.20
CA GLU A 110 2.73 6.80 13.99
C GLU A 110 3.69 5.89 13.21
N CYS A 111 3.49 5.70 11.91
CA CYS A 111 4.42 4.98 11.04
C CYS A 111 5.81 5.64 11.03
N LEU A 112 5.87 6.98 10.98
CA LEU A 112 7.12 7.75 11.06
C LEU A 112 7.74 7.74 12.47
N ARG A 113 6.96 7.52 13.53
CA ARG A 113 7.46 7.33 14.89
C ARG A 113 8.18 5.99 15.03
N ILE A 114 7.55 4.91 14.57
CA ILE A 114 8.06 3.53 14.74
C ILE A 114 9.05 3.11 13.64
N GLY A 115 9.03 3.79 12.50
CA GLY A 115 9.84 3.50 11.31
C GLY A 115 10.83 4.62 11.00
N LYS A 116 11.93 4.30 10.32
CA LYS A 116 12.84 5.32 9.77
C LYS A 116 12.32 5.93 8.46
N ARG A 117 11.57 5.13 7.68
CA ARG A 117 10.98 5.47 6.39
C ARG A 117 9.62 4.81 6.28
N VAL A 118 8.70 5.47 5.60
CA VAL A 118 7.37 4.91 5.31
C VAL A 118 7.20 4.83 3.80
N ILE A 119 6.83 3.65 3.31
CA ILE A 119 6.47 3.43 1.91
C ILE A 119 4.96 3.37 1.84
N ILE A 120 4.37 4.25 1.04
CA ILE A 120 2.92 4.40 0.89
C ILE A 120 2.58 4.18 -0.58
N VAL A 121 1.68 3.26 -0.84
CA VAL A 121 1.20 2.94 -2.18
C VAL A 121 -0.32 3.05 -2.20
N PHE A 122 -0.88 3.67 -3.22
CA PHE A 122 -2.33 3.79 -3.35
C PHE A 122 -2.77 3.91 -4.82
N PRO A 123 -4.00 3.48 -5.15
CA PRO A 123 -4.60 3.75 -6.45
C PRO A 123 -4.80 5.24 -6.66
N ASN A 124 -4.39 5.75 -7.81
CA ASN A 124 -4.54 7.15 -8.17
C ASN A 124 -5.96 7.43 -8.70
N PHE A 125 -6.81 8.05 -7.88
CA PHE A 125 -8.16 8.46 -8.31
C PHE A 125 -8.14 9.55 -9.40
N GLY A 126 -7.00 10.22 -9.58
CA GLY A 126 -6.75 11.15 -10.67
C GLY A 126 -6.57 10.50 -12.04
N TYR A 127 -6.50 9.17 -12.15
CA TYR A 127 -6.28 8.48 -13.43
C TYR A 127 -7.36 8.81 -14.47
N TRP A 128 -6.97 9.01 -15.74
CA TRP A 128 -7.87 9.48 -16.79
C TRP A 128 -9.13 8.63 -16.93
N GLU A 129 -9.03 7.31 -16.86
CA GLU A 129 -10.18 6.41 -17.00
C GLU A 129 -11.23 6.66 -15.90
N VAL A 130 -10.79 6.92 -14.67
CA VAL A 130 -11.67 7.30 -13.56
C VAL A 130 -12.41 8.60 -13.89
N ARG A 131 -11.68 9.63 -14.33
CA ARG A 131 -12.28 10.93 -14.69
C ARG A 131 -13.33 10.80 -15.78
N PHE A 132 -13.02 10.07 -16.85
CA PHE A 132 -13.93 9.92 -17.97
C PHE A 132 -15.15 9.05 -17.64
N ARG A 133 -15.00 8.01 -16.81
CA ARG A 133 -16.15 7.25 -16.32
C ARG A 133 -17.11 8.12 -15.53
N ILE A 134 -16.59 8.95 -14.62
CA ILE A 134 -17.43 9.90 -13.88
C ILE A 134 -18.09 10.90 -14.84
N LEU A 135 -17.31 11.50 -15.74
CA LEU A 135 -17.80 12.52 -16.68
C LEU A 135 -18.90 12.00 -17.62
N PHE A 136 -18.69 10.82 -18.23
CA PHE A 136 -19.60 10.30 -19.26
C PHE A 136 -20.68 9.36 -18.72
N GLN A 137 -20.45 8.67 -17.60
CA GLN A 137 -21.41 7.71 -17.04
C GLN A 137 -22.13 8.23 -15.80
N GLY A 138 -21.61 9.27 -15.13
CA GLY A 138 -22.19 9.80 -13.89
C GLY A 138 -22.21 8.80 -12.74
N LYS A 139 -21.31 7.81 -12.74
CA LYS A 139 -21.24 6.72 -11.76
C LYS A 139 -19.89 6.66 -11.10
N THR A 140 -19.86 6.25 -9.82
CA THR A 140 -18.63 5.89 -9.13
C THR A 140 -17.86 4.85 -9.96
N PRO A 141 -16.58 5.08 -10.27
CA PRO A 141 -15.80 4.18 -11.11
C PRO A 141 -15.55 2.85 -10.39
N VAL A 142 -15.58 1.76 -11.15
CA VAL A 142 -15.08 0.44 -10.73
C VAL A 142 -13.95 0.07 -11.67
N THR A 143 -12.75 -0.14 -11.12
CA THR A 143 -11.52 -0.43 -11.86
C THR A 143 -10.85 -1.69 -11.31
N ASP A 144 -9.75 -2.10 -11.92
CA ASP A 144 -8.87 -3.19 -11.44
C ASP A 144 -8.29 -2.92 -10.04
N LEU A 145 -7.91 -1.67 -9.74
CA LEU A 145 -7.40 -1.26 -8.43
C LEU A 145 -8.47 -0.73 -7.45
N LEU A 146 -9.70 -0.49 -7.95
CA LEU A 146 -10.86 -0.11 -7.14
C LEU A 146 -12.04 -1.03 -7.52
N PRO A 147 -12.00 -2.33 -7.17
CA PRO A 147 -12.94 -3.33 -7.67
C PRO A 147 -14.29 -3.35 -6.94
N TYR A 148 -14.47 -2.46 -5.97
CA TYR A 148 -15.67 -2.39 -5.14
C TYR A 148 -16.67 -1.36 -5.65
N ARG A 149 -17.96 -1.60 -5.40
CA ARG A 149 -19.00 -0.59 -5.62
C ARG A 149 -19.08 0.32 -4.40
N TRP A 150 -19.66 1.51 -4.57
CA TRP A 150 -19.74 2.53 -3.51
C TRP A 150 -20.40 2.04 -2.21
N PHE A 151 -21.32 1.07 -2.29
CA PHE A 151 -22.06 0.54 -1.14
C PHE A 151 -21.36 -0.64 -0.45
N ASN A 152 -20.22 -1.12 -0.97
CA ASN A 152 -19.50 -2.27 -0.42
C ASN A 152 -17.97 -2.12 -0.54
N THR A 153 -17.48 -0.89 -0.56
CA THR A 153 -16.04 -0.60 -0.60
C THR A 153 -15.49 -0.41 0.82
N PRO A 154 -14.27 -0.90 1.11
CA PRO A 154 -13.58 -0.58 2.36
C PRO A 154 -12.93 0.81 2.32
N ASN A 155 -12.76 1.41 1.13
CA ASN A 155 -12.06 2.68 0.97
C ASN A 155 -12.90 3.83 1.55
N LEU A 156 -12.31 4.55 2.51
CA LEU A 156 -12.86 5.76 3.12
C LEU A 156 -12.38 7.03 2.39
N HIS A 157 -11.22 6.95 1.75
CA HIS A 157 -10.57 8.07 1.08
C HIS A 157 -10.31 7.77 -0.40
N PHE A 158 -10.64 8.72 -1.28
CA PHE A 158 -10.28 8.67 -2.70
C PHE A 158 -9.27 9.79 -2.96
N LEU A 159 -8.01 9.42 -3.08
CA LEU A 159 -6.90 10.36 -3.23
C LEU A 159 -6.20 10.21 -4.57
N SER A 160 -5.75 11.33 -5.12
CA SER A 160 -4.91 11.41 -6.30
C SER A 160 -3.45 11.65 -5.91
N ILE A 161 -2.55 11.58 -6.90
CA ILE A 161 -1.13 11.90 -6.70
C ILE A 161 -0.95 13.34 -6.18
N LEU A 162 -1.76 14.28 -6.67
CA LEU A 162 -1.67 15.68 -6.27
C LEU A 162 -2.19 15.88 -4.84
N ASP A 163 -3.30 15.23 -4.48
CA ASP A 163 -3.85 15.33 -3.12
C ASP A 163 -2.84 14.84 -2.08
N PHE A 164 -2.13 13.74 -2.36
CA PHE A 164 -1.12 13.22 -1.45
C PHE A 164 0.13 14.11 -1.36
N GLN A 165 0.53 14.74 -2.47
CA GLN A 165 1.63 15.71 -2.46
C GLN A 165 1.29 16.94 -1.61
N GLU A 166 0.11 17.52 -1.84
CA GLU A 166 -0.40 18.62 -1.03
C GLU A 166 -0.52 18.22 0.45
N PHE A 167 -1.00 17.01 0.72
CA PHE A 167 -1.10 16.49 2.08
C PHE A 167 0.27 16.40 2.78
N CYS A 168 1.30 15.90 2.09
CA CYS A 168 2.67 15.88 2.61
C CYS A 168 3.19 17.29 2.89
N ASP A 169 2.95 18.24 1.99
CA ASP A 169 3.37 19.64 2.16
C ASP A 169 2.68 20.29 3.37
N ILE A 170 1.37 20.09 3.53
CA ILE A 170 0.59 20.60 4.67
C ILE A 170 1.08 20.00 6.00
N ARG A 171 1.40 18.70 6.02
CA ARG A 171 1.84 18.00 7.24
C ARG A 171 3.33 18.15 7.52
N GLY A 172 4.12 18.68 6.58
CA GLY A 172 5.57 18.81 6.68
C GLY A 172 6.31 17.47 6.57
N PHE A 173 5.72 16.48 5.89
CA PHE A 173 6.39 15.19 5.63
C PHE A 173 7.38 15.33 4.49
N THR A 174 8.58 14.76 4.65
CA THR A 174 9.61 14.85 3.59
C THR A 174 9.47 13.67 2.64
N VAL A 175 9.13 13.93 1.39
CA VAL A 175 9.15 12.90 0.33
C VAL A 175 10.59 12.67 -0.15
N GLU A 176 11.14 11.48 0.10
CA GLU A 176 12.50 11.10 -0.34
C GLU A 176 12.51 10.53 -1.76
N ASP A 177 11.50 9.75 -2.12
CA ASP A 177 11.37 9.15 -3.45
C ASP A 177 9.90 8.95 -3.85
N ARG A 178 9.65 8.85 -5.15
CA ARG A 178 8.33 8.61 -5.72
C ARG A 178 8.40 7.89 -7.05
N ALA A 179 7.48 6.97 -7.27
CA ALA A 179 7.30 6.30 -8.56
C ALA A 179 5.81 6.16 -8.89
N PHE A 180 5.52 6.14 -10.19
CA PHE A 180 4.15 6.10 -10.70
C PHE A 180 4.07 5.09 -11.84
N PHE A 181 3.03 4.25 -11.84
CA PHE A 181 2.92 3.16 -12.81
C PHE A 181 1.52 3.04 -13.39
N THR A 182 1.49 2.54 -14.63
CA THR A 182 0.32 1.94 -15.25
C THR A 182 0.72 0.55 -15.66
N ASP A 183 0.16 -0.44 -14.97
CA ASP A 183 0.57 -1.83 -15.05
C ASP A 183 2.10 -1.94 -14.81
N LEU A 184 2.85 -2.58 -15.71
CA LEU A 184 4.31 -2.71 -15.61
C LEU A 184 5.10 -1.47 -16.06
N LYS A 185 4.43 -0.43 -16.59
CA LYS A 185 5.10 0.71 -17.22
C LYS A 185 5.19 1.90 -16.26
N GLN A 186 6.40 2.37 -16.00
CA GLN A 186 6.61 3.60 -15.24
C GLN A 186 6.16 4.83 -16.05
N VAL A 187 5.41 5.71 -15.40
CA VAL A 187 4.87 6.94 -15.98
C VAL A 187 5.64 8.14 -15.42
N LYS A 188 6.31 8.89 -16.30
CA LYS A 188 7.09 10.08 -15.92
C LYS A 188 6.40 11.39 -16.30
N PHE A 189 5.64 11.39 -17.39
CA PHE A 189 4.93 12.57 -17.89
C PHE A 189 3.50 12.61 -17.34
N SER A 190 3.11 13.76 -16.76
CA SER A 190 1.77 14.01 -16.21
C SER A 190 1.21 12.81 -15.40
N PRO A 191 1.93 12.33 -14.38
CA PRO A 191 1.63 11.07 -13.71
C PRO A 191 0.24 11.08 -13.06
N ASN A 192 -0.22 12.22 -12.55
CA ASN A 192 -1.57 12.32 -11.98
C ASN A 192 -2.68 11.98 -12.98
N PHE A 193 -2.45 12.15 -14.28
CA PHE A 193 -3.41 11.79 -15.32
C PHE A 193 -3.18 10.38 -15.87
N PHE A 194 -1.93 9.99 -16.08
CA PHE A 194 -1.58 8.76 -16.82
C PHE A 194 -1.23 7.56 -15.96
N ALA A 195 -0.95 7.71 -14.67
CA ALA A 195 -0.61 6.61 -13.77
C ALA A 195 -1.85 6.07 -13.05
N LYS A 196 -1.97 4.74 -12.99
CA LYS A 196 -2.98 4.04 -12.17
C LYS A 196 -2.57 3.95 -10.70
N LEU A 197 -1.27 3.80 -10.44
CA LEU A 197 -0.72 3.51 -9.12
C LEU A 197 0.34 4.54 -8.74
N ALA A 198 0.30 5.00 -7.49
CA ALA A 198 1.24 5.95 -6.93
C ALA A 198 2.00 5.33 -5.76
N LEU A 199 3.31 5.58 -5.72
CA LEU A 199 4.20 5.07 -4.69
C LEU A 199 5.04 6.23 -4.18
N PHE A 200 5.09 6.37 -2.86
CA PHE A 200 5.85 7.40 -2.17
C PHE A 200 6.68 6.76 -1.07
N GLN A 201 7.92 7.21 -0.95
CA GLN A 201 8.75 6.97 0.22
C GLN A 201 8.90 8.30 0.96
N ILE A 202 8.56 8.31 2.24
CA ILE A 202 8.62 9.49 3.09
C ILE A 202 9.46 9.27 4.35
N ARG A 203 9.91 10.38 4.94
CA ARG A 203 10.57 10.46 6.24
C ARG A 203 10.07 11.65 7.06
#